data_AF-A0A1W2CAG9-F1
#
_entry.id   AF-A0A1W2CAG9-F1
#
_cell.length_a   1.000
_cell.length_b   1.000
_cell.length_c   1.000
_cell.angle_alpha   90.00
_cell.angle_beta   90.00
_cell.angle_gamma   90.00
#
_symmetry.space_group_name_H-M   'P 1'
#
loop_
_entity.id
_entity.type
_entity.pdbx_description
1 polymer ?
#
loop_
_entity_poly.entity_id
_entity_poly.type
_entity_poly.pdbx_seq_one_letter_code
_entity_poly.pdbx_strand_id
1 'polypeptide(L)'
;MTGLILKDLLNLKRQGKIIAILFAFYLFLSLTSHDSSFFGGVVAVLCAMLPVTALSYDERCKWDKYALTMPVSRKDLVISKYLLGALFCAAGFLVNFAFNLITGSGNIAEALEISLSLLSVGMFFISLILPILFQFGVEKGRLLMMLVLFVPVAVVVFLSTQGLSLPKGKNLD
;
A
#
# COMPACT_ATOMS: atom_id res chain seq x y z
N MET A 1 -15.59 3.78 -17.68
CA MET A 1 -14.74 3.42 -16.52
C MET A 1 -14.20 4.64 -15.75
N THR A 2 -13.85 5.74 -16.44
CA THR A 2 -13.39 7.00 -15.81
C THR A 2 -14.35 7.55 -14.73
N GLY A 3 -15.67 7.41 -14.91
CA GLY A 3 -16.66 7.83 -13.90
C GLY A 3 -16.60 7.06 -12.57
N LEU A 4 -16.24 5.77 -12.60
CA LEU A 4 -16.08 4.95 -11.39
C LEU A 4 -14.83 5.38 -10.60
N ILE A 5 -13.74 5.66 -11.32
CA ILE A 5 -12.50 6.16 -10.73
C ILE A 5 -12.72 7.55 -10.13
N LEU A 6 -13.44 8.44 -10.83
CA LEU A 6 -13.78 9.76 -10.30
C LEU A 6 -14.63 9.67 -9.03
N LYS A 7 -15.64 8.79 -9.01
CA LYS A 7 -16.46 8.51 -7.82
C LYS A 7 -15.60 8.02 -6.66
N ASP A 8 -14.70 7.08 -6.91
CA ASP A 8 -13.80 6.55 -5.89
C ASP A 8 -12.84 7.63 -5.36
N LEU A 9 -12.28 8.46 -6.23
CA LEU A 9 -11.39 9.57 -5.86
C LEU A 9 -12.12 10.64 -5.04
N LEU A 10 -13.38 10.94 -5.39
CA LEU A 10 -14.24 11.87 -4.65
C LEU A 10 -14.60 11.32 -3.26
N ASN A 11 -14.95 10.04 -3.17
CA ASN A 11 -15.17 9.36 -1.88
C ASN A 11 -13.90 9.38 -1.02
N LEU A 12 -12.75 9.12 -1.65
CA LEU A 12 -11.47 9.14 -0.95
C LEU A 12 -11.01 10.55 -0.58
N LYS A 13 -11.52 11.63 -1.18
CA LYS A 13 -11.03 12.99 -0.89
C LYS A 13 -11.10 13.37 0.59
N ARG A 14 -12.10 12.89 1.33
CA ARG A 14 -12.23 13.15 2.77
C ARG A 14 -11.21 12.35 3.60
N GLN A 15 -10.98 11.09 3.25
CA GLN A 15 -9.95 10.24 3.87
C GLN A 15 -8.54 10.64 3.46
N GLY A 16 -8.37 11.08 2.22
CA GLY A 16 -7.12 11.56 1.64
C GLY A 16 -6.62 12.81 2.35
N LYS A 17 -7.50 13.68 2.88
CA LYS A 17 -7.09 14.77 3.77
C LYS A 17 -6.47 14.26 5.07
N ILE A 18 -7.10 13.28 5.72
CA ILE A 18 -6.59 12.69 6.96
C ILE A 18 -5.25 11.99 6.71
N ILE A 19 -5.18 11.23 5.61
CA ILE A 19 -3.95 10.52 5.21
C ILE A 19 -2.87 11.52 4.83
N ALA A 20 -3.17 12.61 4.13
CA ALA A 20 -2.19 13.66 3.83
C ALA A 20 -1.66 14.35 5.08
N ILE A 21 -2.51 14.59 6.10
CA ILE A 21 -2.07 15.13 7.39
C ILE A 21 -1.13 14.14 8.10
N LEU A 22 -1.50 12.85 8.15
CA LEU A 22 -0.63 11.79 8.67
C LEU A 22 0.69 11.72 7.92
N PHE A 23 0.62 11.84 6.60
CA PHE A 23 1.79 11.83 5.73
C PHE A 23 2.74 12.98 6.06
N ALA A 24 2.23 14.20 6.19
CA ALA A 24 3.02 15.37 6.57
C ALA A 24 3.62 15.22 7.98
N PHE A 25 2.86 14.66 8.92
CA PHE A 25 3.34 14.38 10.27
C PHE A 25 4.50 13.38 10.29
N TYR A 26 4.37 12.25 9.57
CA TYR A 26 5.43 11.25 9.49
C TYR A 26 6.65 11.72 8.69
N LEU A 27 6.43 12.58 7.70
CA LEU A 27 7.53 13.24 6.97
C LEU A 27 8.35 14.12 7.91
N PHE A 28 7.69 14.95 8.72
CA PHE A 28 8.36 15.78 9.72
C PHE A 28 9.13 14.95 10.76
N LEU A 29 8.53 13.87 11.24
CA LEU A 29 9.16 12.95 12.20
C LEU A 29 10.41 12.31 11.61
N SER A 30 10.31 11.80 10.37
CA SER A 30 11.44 11.14 9.71
C SER A 30 12.59 12.07 9.37
N LEU A 31 12.32 13.35 9.04
CA LEU A 31 13.38 14.34 8.85
C LEU A 31 14.14 14.60 10.14
N THR A 32 13.46 14.53 11.28
CA THR A 32 14.08 14.75 12.61
C THR A 32 14.92 13.55 13.04
N SER A 33 14.49 12.33 12.71
CA SER A 33 15.20 11.10 13.07
C SER A 33 16.25 10.65 12.06
N HIS A 34 16.34 11.28 10.87
CA HIS A 34 17.24 10.91 9.76
C HIS A 34 17.09 9.44 9.25
N ASP A 35 16.08 8.71 9.72
CA ASP A 35 15.84 7.31 9.34
C ASP A 35 14.94 7.23 8.10
N SER A 36 15.56 7.24 6.90
CA SER A 36 14.84 7.14 5.62
C SER A 36 14.04 5.84 5.45
N SER A 37 14.52 4.76 6.06
CA SER A 37 13.85 3.44 6.02
C SER A 37 12.52 3.44 6.78
N PHE A 38 12.42 4.20 7.88
CA PHE A 38 11.20 4.28 8.68
C PHE A 38 10.07 4.97 7.91
N PHE A 39 10.37 6.10 7.25
CA PHE A 39 9.42 6.78 6.39
C PHE A 39 8.94 5.87 5.26
N GLY A 40 9.88 5.17 4.63
CA GLY A 40 9.58 4.26 3.52
C GLY A 40 8.49 3.24 3.87
N GLY A 41 8.64 2.59 5.01
CA GLY A 41 7.68 1.61 5.53
C GLY A 41 6.32 2.21 5.88
N VAL A 42 6.29 3.36 6.55
CA VAL A 42 5.02 4.02 6.92
C VAL A 42 4.25 4.45 5.67
N VAL A 43 4.92 5.05 4.70
CA VAL A 43 4.31 5.45 3.42
C VAL A 43 3.70 4.26 2.69
N ALA A 44 4.42 3.13 2.63
CA ALA A 44 3.92 1.92 1.99
C ALA A 44 2.63 1.40 2.66
N VAL A 45 2.59 1.37 4.00
CA VAL A 45 1.41 0.94 4.76
C VAL A 45 0.23 1.89 4.55
N LEU A 46 0.46 3.21 4.58
CA LEU A 46 -0.59 4.21 4.35
C LEU A 46 -1.17 4.10 2.93
N CYS A 47 -0.32 3.92 1.92
CA CYS A 47 -0.75 3.71 0.54
C CYS A 47 -1.57 2.41 0.38
N ALA A 48 -1.19 1.34 1.07
CA ALA A 48 -1.92 0.08 1.03
C ALA A 48 -3.30 0.16 1.72
N MET A 49 -3.48 1.04 2.71
CA MET A 49 -4.78 1.25 3.36
C MET A 49 -5.81 1.98 2.49
N LEU A 50 -5.38 2.78 1.51
CA LEU A 50 -6.28 3.57 0.64
C LEU A 50 -7.26 2.70 -0.18
N PRO A 51 -6.85 1.66 -0.93
CA PRO A 51 -7.78 0.81 -1.66
C PRO A 51 -8.72 0.02 -0.73
N VAL A 52 -8.23 -0.39 0.45
CA VAL A 52 -9.03 -1.10 1.47
C VAL A 52 -10.12 -0.19 2.02
N THR A 53 -9.78 1.06 2.35
CA THR A 53 -10.76 2.02 2.85
C THR A 53 -11.79 2.34 1.78
N ALA A 54 -11.39 2.52 0.51
CA ALA A 54 -12.30 2.71 -0.62
C ALA A 54 -13.34 1.57 -0.71
N LEU A 55 -12.91 0.32 -0.60
CA LEU A 55 -13.79 -0.85 -0.60
C LEU A 55 -14.69 -0.89 0.64
N SER A 56 -14.16 -0.55 1.83
CA SER A 56 -14.97 -0.54 3.07
C SER A 56 -16.12 0.47 3.02
N TYR A 57 -15.92 1.60 2.32
CA TYR A 57 -16.99 2.57 2.11
C TYR A 57 -18.04 2.05 1.13
N ASP A 58 -17.64 1.37 0.06
CA ASP A 58 -18.57 0.79 -0.90
C ASP A 58 -19.44 -0.31 -0.27
N GLU A 59 -18.87 -1.15 0.59
CA GLU A 59 -19.62 -2.19 1.32
C GLU A 59 -20.60 -1.58 2.34
N ARG A 60 -20.17 -0.56 3.10
CA ARG A 60 -21.05 0.17 4.03
C ARG A 60 -22.26 0.81 3.34
N CYS A 61 -22.05 1.33 2.13
CA CYS A 61 -23.12 1.92 1.33
C CYS A 61 -23.91 0.87 0.51
N LYS A 62 -23.60 -0.43 0.63
CA LYS A 62 -24.16 -1.52 -0.20
C LYS A 62 -24.08 -1.20 -1.70
N TRP A 63 -23.02 -0.50 -2.11
CA TRP A 63 -22.85 -0.01 -3.48
C TRP A 63 -22.88 -1.14 -4.51
N ASP A 64 -22.43 -2.34 -4.13
CA ASP A 64 -22.48 -3.53 -5.00
C ASP A 64 -23.90 -3.87 -5.49
N LYS A 65 -24.93 -3.62 -4.67
CA LYS A 65 -26.33 -3.85 -5.07
C LYS A 65 -26.84 -2.80 -6.06
N TYR A 66 -26.39 -1.55 -5.90
CA TYR A 66 -26.73 -0.45 -6.81
C TYR A 66 -25.97 -0.56 -8.13
N ALA A 67 -24.70 -0.99 -8.10
CA ALA A 67 -23.90 -1.18 -9.30
C ALA A 67 -24.49 -2.22 -10.27
N LEU A 68 -25.19 -3.24 -9.75
CA LEU A 68 -25.90 -4.24 -10.55
C LEU A 68 -27.12 -3.69 -11.31
N THR A 69 -27.63 -2.52 -10.92
CA THR A 69 -28.75 -1.84 -11.61
C THR A 69 -28.27 -0.86 -12.69
N MET A 70 -26.97 -0.56 -12.72
CA MET A 70 -26.34 0.25 -13.76
C MET A 70 -25.78 -0.67 -14.87
N PRO A 71 -25.59 -0.18 -16.11
CA PRO A 71 -24.96 -0.93 -17.19
C PRO A 71 -23.43 -1.04 -16.98
N VAL A 72 -23.02 -1.55 -15.82
CA VAL A 72 -21.62 -1.70 -15.40
C VAL A 72 -21.37 -3.18 -15.12
N SER A 73 -20.35 -3.75 -15.77
CA SER A 73 -20.03 -5.16 -15.55
C SER A 73 -19.24 -5.34 -14.24
N ARG A 74 -19.32 -6.54 -13.63
CA ARG A 74 -18.53 -6.86 -12.42
C ARG A 74 -17.02 -6.74 -12.66
N LYS A 75 -16.56 -7.00 -13.89
CA LYS A 75 -15.15 -6.86 -14.29
C LYS A 75 -14.70 -5.39 -14.23
N ASP A 76 -15.59 -4.47 -14.59
CA ASP A 76 -15.29 -3.04 -14.58
C ASP A 76 -15.05 -2.50 -13.17
N LEU A 77 -15.76 -3.04 -12.18
CA LEU A 77 -15.58 -2.71 -10.76
C LEU A 77 -14.21 -3.18 -10.24
N VAL A 78 -13.82 -4.41 -10.60
CA VAL A 78 -12.53 -4.97 -10.20
C VAL A 78 -11.38 -4.16 -10.80
N ILE A 79 -11.43 -3.89 -12.11
CA ILE A 79 -10.40 -3.12 -12.83
C ILE A 79 -10.28 -1.70 -12.27
N SER A 80 -11.39 -1.04 -11.92
CA SER A 80 -11.39 0.28 -11.27
C SER A 80 -10.57 0.28 -9.97
N LYS A 81 -10.75 -0.73 -9.13
CA LYS A 81 -10.04 -0.82 -7.84
C LYS A 81 -8.57 -1.19 -8.01
N TYR A 82 -8.24 -2.04 -8.98
CA TYR A 82 -6.85 -2.33 -9.34
C TYR A 82 -6.11 -1.08 -9.84
N LEU A 83 -6.73 -0.31 -10.73
CA LEU A 83 -6.18 0.96 -11.21
C LEU A 83 -5.98 1.97 -10.07
N LEU A 84 -6.95 2.08 -9.16
CA LEU A 84 -6.84 2.95 -7.99
C LEU A 84 -5.69 2.53 -7.08
N GLY A 85 -5.56 1.22 -6.80
CA GLY A 85 -4.44 0.69 -6.02
C GLY A 85 -3.09 0.95 -6.69
N ALA A 86 -2.98 0.68 -8.00
CA ALA A 86 -1.76 0.94 -8.77
C ALA A 86 -1.38 2.44 -8.76
N LEU A 87 -2.35 3.34 -8.87
CA LEU A 87 -2.12 4.79 -8.81
C LEU A 87 -1.59 5.22 -7.43
N PHE A 88 -2.11 4.66 -6.34
CA PHE A 88 -1.60 4.94 -5.00
C PHE A 88 -0.22 4.35 -4.73
N CYS A 89 0.08 3.16 -5.25
CA CYS A 89 1.42 2.59 -5.22
C CYS A 89 2.42 3.44 -6.00
N ALA A 90 2.06 3.90 -7.19
CA ALA A 90 2.89 4.80 -8.00
C ALA A 90 3.14 6.14 -7.30
N ALA A 91 2.09 6.74 -6.70
CA ALA A 91 2.24 7.94 -5.89
C ALA A 91 3.14 7.71 -4.68
N GLY A 92 2.98 6.59 -3.96
CA GLY A 92 3.82 6.20 -2.84
C GLY A 92 5.29 6.06 -3.24
N PHE A 93 5.57 5.43 -4.39
CA PHE A 93 6.91 5.31 -4.97
C PHE A 93 7.54 6.68 -5.25
N LEU A 94 6.82 7.58 -5.92
CA LEU A 94 7.33 8.91 -6.24
C LEU A 94 7.70 9.70 -4.99
N VAL A 95 6.86 9.61 -3.95
CA VAL A 95 7.12 10.33 -2.70
C VAL A 95 8.28 9.70 -1.91
N ASN A 96 8.39 8.37 -1.88
CA ASN A 96 9.54 7.69 -1.29
C ASN A 96 10.84 8.07 -1.99
N PHE A 97 10.82 8.07 -3.32
CA PHE A 97 11.99 8.37 -4.14
C PHE A 97 12.43 9.83 -3.93
N ALA A 98 11.49 10.78 -3.95
CA ALA A 98 11.77 12.18 -3.66
C ALA A 98 12.34 12.36 -2.24
N PHE A 99 11.80 11.65 -1.25
CA PHE A 99 12.28 11.74 0.13
C PHE A 99 13.69 11.17 0.31
N ASN A 100 13.98 10.02 -0.32
CA ASN A 100 15.31 9.42 -0.29
C ASN A 100 16.34 10.26 -1.03
N LEU A 101 15.96 11.01 -2.07
CA LEU A 101 16.86 11.97 -2.72
C LEU A 101 17.23 13.16 -1.82
N ILE A 102 16.31 13.60 -0.96
CA ILE A 102 16.53 14.75 -0.05
C ILE A 102 17.33 14.32 1.19
N THR A 103 17.08 13.10 1.69
CA THR A 103 17.64 12.61 2.97
C THR A 103 18.88 11.74 2.78
N GLY A 104 18.97 11.03 1.65
CA GLY A 104 20.06 10.11 1.34
C GLY A 104 21.30 10.83 0.85
N SER A 105 22.47 10.37 1.31
CA SER A 105 23.78 10.85 0.90
C SER A 105 24.10 10.48 -0.57
N GLY A 106 23.48 11.18 -1.53
CA GLY A 106 23.92 11.28 -2.92
C GLY A 106 23.85 10.05 -3.83
N ASN A 107 23.59 8.83 -3.32
CA ASN A 107 23.53 7.64 -4.17
C ASN A 107 22.10 7.39 -4.71
N ILE A 108 21.88 7.81 -5.95
CA ILE A 108 20.60 7.66 -6.66
C ILE A 108 20.23 6.17 -6.83
N ALA A 109 21.22 5.28 -6.97
CA ALA A 109 20.99 3.85 -7.16
C ALA A 109 20.33 3.20 -5.94
N GLU A 110 20.83 3.48 -4.73
CA GLU A 110 20.27 2.96 -3.48
C GLU A 110 18.85 3.46 -3.23
N ALA A 111 18.60 4.75 -3.50
CA ALA A 111 17.27 5.34 -3.38
C ALA A 111 16.25 4.67 -4.34
N LEU A 112 16.70 4.32 -5.55
CA LEU A 112 15.91 3.59 -6.54
C LEU A 112 15.62 2.17 -6.07
N GLU A 113 16.62 1.44 -5.58
CA GLU A 113 16.47 0.06 -5.11
C GLU A 113 15.49 -0.05 -3.94
N ILE A 114 15.61 0.82 -2.93
CA ILE A 114 14.70 0.85 -1.79
C ILE A 114 13.29 1.20 -2.25
N SER A 115 13.13 2.22 -3.09
CA SER A 115 11.80 2.63 -3.57
C SER A 115 11.15 1.55 -4.43
N LEU A 116 11.93 0.86 -5.28
CA LEU A 116 11.45 -0.20 -6.17
C LEU A 116 11.08 -1.48 -5.38
N SER A 117 11.84 -1.82 -4.35
CA SER A 117 11.50 -2.93 -3.45
C SER A 117 10.17 -2.68 -2.74
N LEU A 118 9.94 -1.47 -2.21
CA LEU A 118 8.67 -1.10 -1.60
C LEU A 118 7.51 -1.11 -2.60
N LEU A 119 7.74 -0.65 -3.83
CA LEU A 119 6.73 -0.71 -4.89
C LEU A 119 6.33 -2.14 -5.23
N SER A 120 7.31 -3.04 -5.38
CA SER A 120 7.04 -4.45 -5.71
C SER A 120 6.25 -5.16 -4.61
N VAL A 121 6.61 -4.95 -3.34
CA VAL A 121 5.86 -5.47 -2.19
C VAL A 121 4.43 -4.89 -2.17
N GLY A 122 4.27 -3.59 -2.40
CA GLY A 122 2.95 -2.95 -2.47
C GLY A 122 2.06 -3.50 -3.57
N MET A 123 2.61 -3.70 -4.78
CA MET A 123 1.89 -4.29 -5.90
C MET A 123 1.48 -5.75 -5.62
N PHE A 124 2.39 -6.54 -5.06
CA PHE A 124 2.10 -7.92 -4.66
C PHE A 124 0.98 -7.97 -3.63
N PHE A 125 1.04 -7.09 -2.63
CA PHE A 125 0.03 -6.98 -1.58
C PHE A 125 -1.36 -6.63 -2.16
N ILE A 126 -1.43 -5.62 -3.04
CA ILE A 126 -2.69 -5.21 -3.70
C ILE A 126 -3.25 -6.35 -4.56
N SER A 127 -2.40 -7.06 -5.28
CA SER A 127 -2.79 -8.19 -6.13
C SER A 127 -3.39 -9.35 -5.32
N LEU A 128 -2.93 -9.59 -4.09
CA LEU A 128 -3.49 -10.62 -3.22
C LEU A 128 -4.75 -10.15 -2.50
N ILE A 129 -4.79 -8.88 -2.08
CA ILE A 129 -5.87 -8.38 -1.23
C ILE A 129 -7.14 -8.07 -1.98
N LEU A 130 -7.06 -7.56 -3.20
CA LEU A 130 -8.23 -7.29 -4.01
C LEU A 130 -9.11 -8.53 -4.24
N PRO A 131 -8.60 -9.70 -4.71
CA PRO A 131 -9.44 -10.87 -4.92
C PRO A 131 -10.03 -11.39 -3.60
N ILE A 132 -9.26 -11.34 -2.50
CA ILE A 132 -9.73 -11.74 -1.17
C ILE A 132 -10.88 -10.83 -0.70
N LEU A 133 -10.73 -9.51 -0.85
CA LEU A 133 -11.77 -8.54 -0.47
C LEU A 133 -13.05 -8.72 -1.29
N PHE A 134 -12.94 -8.97 -2.59
CA PHE A 134 -14.10 -9.22 -3.44
C PHE A 134 -14.81 -10.54 -3.14
N GLN A 135 -14.08 -11.57 -2.69
CA GLN A 135 -14.65 -12.89 -2.42
C GLN A 135 -15.24 -13.01 -1.01
N PHE A 136 -14.61 -12.40 -0.01
CA PHE A 136 -14.97 -12.58 1.41
C PHE A 136 -15.64 -11.35 2.05
N GLY A 137 -15.72 -10.23 1.33
CA GLY A 137 -16.22 -8.95 1.88
C GLY A 137 -15.17 -8.25 2.74
N VAL A 138 -15.41 -6.99 3.11
CA VAL A 138 -14.38 -6.17 3.74
C VAL A 138 -14.19 -6.49 5.22
N GLU A 139 -15.24 -6.92 5.92
CA GLU A 139 -15.09 -7.37 7.32
C GLU A 139 -14.18 -8.59 7.46
N LYS A 140 -14.44 -9.66 6.70
CA LYS A 140 -13.58 -10.86 6.72
C LYS A 140 -12.25 -10.59 6.02
N GLY A 141 -12.23 -9.72 5.01
CA GLY A 141 -11.03 -9.30 4.32
C GLY A 141 -10.05 -8.56 5.23
N ARG A 142 -10.50 -7.80 6.24
CA ARG A 142 -9.63 -7.19 7.26
C ARG A 142 -8.91 -8.23 8.12
N LEU A 143 -9.63 -9.27 8.57
CA LEU A 143 -9.03 -10.38 9.32
C LEU A 143 -8.04 -11.16 8.45
N LEU A 144 -8.38 -11.41 7.18
CA LEU A 144 -7.50 -12.08 6.23
C LEU A 144 -6.27 -11.23 5.87
N MET A 145 -6.41 -9.90 5.77
CA MET A 145 -5.28 -8.98 5.62
C MET A 145 -4.31 -9.08 6.78
N MET A 146 -4.82 -9.09 8.02
CA MET A 146 -3.98 -9.26 9.19
C MET A 146 -3.22 -10.59 9.10
N LEU A 147 -3.88 -11.70 8.74
CA LEU A 147 -3.19 -12.97 8.51
C LEU A 147 -2.10 -12.88 7.42
N VAL A 148 -2.41 -12.30 6.27
CA VAL A 148 -1.45 -12.17 5.15
C VAL A 148 -0.24 -11.31 5.53
N LEU A 149 -0.41 -10.32 6.42
CA LEU A 149 0.68 -9.44 6.87
C LEU A 149 1.46 -10.06 8.04
N PHE A 150 0.77 -10.68 9.00
CA PHE A 150 1.40 -11.27 10.20
C PHE A 150 2.06 -12.62 9.94
N VAL A 151 1.54 -13.46 9.04
CA VAL A 151 2.12 -14.80 8.79
C VAL A 151 3.56 -14.70 8.26
N PRO A 152 3.88 -13.90 7.23
CA PRO A 152 5.25 -13.78 6.74
C PRO A 152 6.19 -13.18 7.80
N VAL A 153 5.73 -12.15 8.52
CA VAL A 153 6.53 -11.52 9.59
C VAL A 153 6.80 -12.52 10.72
N ALA A 154 5.80 -13.28 11.16
CA ALA A 154 5.95 -14.31 12.17
C ALA A 154 6.91 -15.41 11.72
N VAL A 155 6.83 -15.83 10.45
CA VAL A 155 7.75 -16.82 9.87
C VAL A 155 9.19 -16.29 9.85
N VAL A 156 9.41 -15.04 9.43
CA VAL A 156 10.75 -14.42 9.42
C VAL A 156 11.32 -14.30 10.83
N VAL A 157 10.52 -13.86 11.81
CA VAL A 157 10.94 -13.76 13.22
C VAL A 157 11.18 -15.14 13.84
N PHE A 158 10.35 -16.13 13.51
CA PHE A 158 10.55 -17.49 13.98
C PHE A 158 11.83 -18.11 13.38
N LEU A 159 12.10 -17.89 12.09
CA LEU A 159 13.34 -18.33 11.45
C LEU A 159 14.58 -17.60 12.00
N SER A 160 14.47 -16.31 12.35
CA SER A 160 15.59 -15.56 12.93
C SER A 160 15.90 -16.01 14.37
N THR A 161 14.89 -16.37 15.16
CA THR A 161 15.08 -16.93 16.51
C THR A 161 15.66 -18.34 16.50
N GLN A 162 15.52 -19.10 15.40
CA GLN A 162 16.14 -20.42 15.19
C GLN A 162 17.61 -20.34 14.71
N GLY A 163 18.22 -19.15 14.64
CA GLY A 163 19.66 -19.01 14.39
C GLY A 163 20.12 -19.12 12.93
N LEU A 164 19.21 -19.01 11.95
CA LEU A 164 19.58 -18.81 10.55
C LEU A 164 20.01 -17.34 10.35
N SER A 165 21.26 -17.04 10.71
CA SER A 165 21.94 -15.83 10.29
C SER A 165 21.89 -15.75 8.76
N LEU A 166 21.19 -14.76 8.23
CA LEU A 166 21.26 -14.36 6.83
C LEU A 166 22.72 -14.38 6.38
N PRO A 167 23.09 -15.03 5.26
CA PRO A 167 24.46 -15.00 4.78
C PRO A 167 24.81 -13.54 4.51
N LYS A 168 25.67 -12.97 5.37
CA LYS A 168 26.30 -11.67 5.16
C LYS A 168 26.86 -11.70 3.75
N GLY A 169 26.32 -10.84 2.88
CA GLY A 169 26.88 -10.58 1.57
C GLY A 169 28.38 -10.37 1.74
N LYS A 170 29.13 -11.24 1.09
CA LYS A 170 30.58 -11.29 1.08
C LYS A 170 31.09 -9.90 0.65
N ASN A 171 31.79 -9.20 1.55
CA ASN A 171 32.68 -8.11 1.16
C ASN A 171 33.62 -8.68 0.09
N LEU A 172 33.52 -8.15 -1.13
CA LEU A 172 34.51 -8.37 -2.16
C LEU A 172 35.28 -7.06 -2.29
N ASP A 173 36.51 -7.13 -1.81
CA ASP A 173 37.62 -6.25 -2.19
C ASP A 173 37.75 -6.11 -3.71
#